data_AF-A0AAE0Q0I1-F1
#
_entry.id   AF-A0AAE0Q0I1-F1
#
_cell.length_a   1.000
_cell.length_b   1.000
_cell.length_c   1.000
_cell.angle_alpha   90.00
_cell.angle_beta   90.00
_cell.angle_gamma   90.00
#
_symmetry.space_group_name_H-M   'P 1'
#
loop_
_entity.id
_entity.type
_entity.pdbx_description
1 polymer ?
#
loop_
_entity_poly.entity_id
_entity_poly.type
_entity_poly.pdbx_seq_one_letter_code
_entity_poly.pdbx_strand_id
1 'polypeptide(L)'
;MACTQAELEQQSSQTTSPGHYAPSDCGYAPQVGCELEEKERFWSELDEAMERIPTGERVVIGADFNGHVGEGNTGDEEVMGKFGVKERNFEGQMVV
;
A
#
# COMPACT_ATOMS: atom_id res chain seq x y z
N MET A 1 -18.97 0.52 -13.10
CA MET A 1 -18.12 -0.42 -12.34
C MET A 1 -16.83 -0.51 -13.12
N ALA A 2 -15.80 0.19 -12.69
CA ALA A 2 -14.51 0.19 -13.38
C ALA A 2 -13.44 -0.07 -12.32
N CYS A 3 -13.00 -1.32 -12.25
CA CYS A 3 -11.70 -1.68 -11.69
C CYS A 3 -10.68 -1.04 -12.63
N THR A 4 -10.11 0.11 -12.26
CA THR A 4 -9.03 0.74 -13.03
C THR A 4 -7.75 0.56 -12.24
N GLN A 5 -7.03 -0.51 -12.56
CA GLN A 5 -5.61 -0.67 -12.25
C GLN A 5 -4.84 0.47 -12.92
N ALA A 6 -4.18 1.31 -12.12
CA ALA A 6 -3.06 2.09 -12.62
C ALA A 6 -1.82 1.18 -12.52
N GLU A 7 -1.14 1.01 -13.65
CA GLU A 7 -0.07 0.05 -13.91
C GLU A 7 1.15 0.28 -13.00
N LEU A 8 1.50 -0.74 -12.21
CA LEU A 8 2.74 -0.84 -11.41
C LEU A 8 4.01 -1.04 -12.28
N GLU A 9 3.91 -0.96 -13.61
CA GLU A 9 4.99 -1.36 -14.53
C GLU A 9 5.94 -0.24 -14.98
N GLN A 10 5.78 1.02 -14.57
CA GLN A 10 6.57 2.12 -15.18
C GLN A 10 7.87 2.57 -14.47
N GLN A 11 8.34 1.97 -13.38
CA GLN A 11 9.51 2.54 -12.66
C GLN A 11 10.65 1.59 -12.29
N SER A 12 10.77 0.42 -12.94
CA SER A 12 11.95 -0.46 -12.80
C SER A 12 13.27 0.17 -13.33
N SER A 13 13.21 1.30 -14.04
CA SER A 13 14.35 1.86 -14.79
C SER A 13 15.14 3.00 -14.12
N GLN A 14 14.87 3.37 -12.86
CA GLN A 14 15.65 4.42 -12.19
C GLN A 14 16.72 3.82 -11.27
N THR A 15 17.96 3.87 -11.74
CA THR A 15 19.17 3.48 -11.02
C THR A 15 19.43 4.44 -9.85
N THR A 16 19.39 3.94 -8.61
CA THR A 16 19.62 4.78 -7.43
C THR A 16 21.12 4.92 -7.14
N SER A 17 21.57 6.18 -7.05
CA SER A 17 22.87 6.54 -6.47
C SER A 17 22.69 6.90 -4.99
N PRO A 18 23.73 6.77 -4.13
CA PRO A 18 23.56 6.89 -2.68
C PRO A 18 23.10 8.30 -2.30
N GLY A 19 21.93 8.41 -1.66
CA GLY A 19 21.36 9.68 -1.21
C GLY A 19 20.04 10.10 -1.86
N HIS A 20 19.45 9.28 -2.75
CA HIS A 20 18.12 9.52 -3.30
C HIS A 20 17.04 8.67 -2.61
N TYR A 21 15.89 9.27 -2.34
CA TYR A 21 14.69 8.56 -1.89
C TYR A 21 14.33 7.46 -2.89
N ALA A 22 13.92 6.29 -2.38
CA ALA A 22 13.40 5.19 -3.18
C ALA A 22 12.23 5.66 -4.08
N PRO A 23 11.95 4.99 -5.21
CA PRO A 23 10.83 5.35 -6.09
C PRO A 23 9.54 5.49 -5.28
N SER A 24 8.84 6.62 -5.47
CA SER A 24 7.53 6.84 -4.85
C SER A 24 6.50 6.03 -5.61
N ASP A 25 6.10 4.90 -5.04
CA ASP A 25 5.01 4.09 -5.58
C ASP A 25 3.67 4.74 -5.22
N CYS A 26 2.86 5.05 -6.24
CA CYS A 26 1.54 5.64 -6.07
C CYS A 26 0.50 4.80 -6.83
N GLY A 27 -0.31 4.06 -6.06
CA GLY A 27 -1.33 3.15 -6.57
C GLY A 27 -2.67 3.33 -5.85
N TYR A 28 -3.72 2.77 -6.44
CA TYR A 28 -5.04 2.65 -5.81
C TYR A 28 -5.30 1.18 -5.51
N ALA A 29 -5.59 0.85 -4.25
CA ALA A 29 -5.99 -0.51 -3.91
C ALA A 29 -7.38 -0.84 -4.49
N PRO A 30 -7.67 -2.11 -4.79
CA PRO A 30 -8.99 -2.53 -5.25
C PRO A 30 -10.10 -2.13 -4.27
N GLN A 31 -11.26 -1.72 -4.78
CA GLN A 31 -12.39 -1.26 -3.97
C GLN A 31 -13.11 -2.42 -3.26
N VAL A 32 -13.91 -2.08 -2.25
CA VAL A 32 -14.85 -3.00 -1.62
C VAL A 32 -15.80 -3.55 -2.70
N GLY A 33 -15.77 -4.87 -2.91
CA GLY A 33 -16.54 -5.57 -3.95
C GLY A 33 -15.72 -6.08 -5.14
N CYS A 34 -14.42 -5.77 -5.23
CA CYS A 34 -13.50 -6.47 -6.13
C CYS A 34 -13.32 -7.93 -5.71
N GLU A 35 -13.00 -8.78 -6.69
CA GLU A 35 -12.77 -10.22 -6.45
C GLU A 35 -11.56 -10.42 -5.54
N LEU A 36 -11.58 -11.47 -4.73
CA LEU A 36 -10.50 -11.75 -3.78
C LEU A 36 -9.15 -11.92 -4.51
N GLU A 37 -9.16 -12.58 -5.67
CA GLU A 37 -7.96 -12.77 -6.50
C GLU A 37 -7.33 -11.44 -6.95
N GLU A 38 -8.14 -10.43 -7.26
CA GLU A 38 -7.63 -9.10 -7.62
C GLU A 38 -6.97 -8.40 -6.42
N LYS A 39 -7.53 -8.59 -5.23
CA LYS A 39 -6.97 -8.06 -3.98
C LYS A 39 -5.67 -8.75 -3.61
N GLU A 40 -5.64 -10.08 -3.66
CA GLU A 40 -4.45 -10.89 -3.37
C GLU A 40 -3.31 -10.55 -4.34
N ARG A 41 -3.62 -10.38 -5.63
CA ARG A 41 -2.63 -9.96 -6.63
C ARG A 41 -2.03 -8.60 -6.29
N PHE A 42 -2.85 -7.61 -5.95
CA PHE A 42 -2.36 -6.28 -5.56
C PHE A 42 -1.39 -6.34 -4.37
N TRP A 43 -1.75 -7.07 -3.31
CA TRP A 43 -0.88 -7.22 -2.14
C TRP A 43 0.40 -7.99 -2.45
N SER A 44 0.35 -9.03 -3.28
CA SER A 44 1.54 -9.77 -3.69
C SER A 44 2.49 -8.92 -4.54
N GLU A 45 1.98 -8.08 -5.43
CA GLU A 45 2.79 -7.18 -6.27
C GLU A 45 3.46 -6.10 -5.42
N LEU A 46 2.74 -5.56 -4.42
CA LEU A 46 3.29 -4.59 -3.47
C LEU A 46 4.40 -5.20 -2.60
N ASP A 47 4.18 -6.40 -2.08
CA ASP A 47 5.16 -7.10 -1.25
C ASP A 47 6.45 -7.39 -2.04
N GLU A 48 6.32 -7.86 -3.28
CA GLU A 48 7.48 -8.07 -4.17
C GLU A 48 8.22 -6.76 -4.46
N ALA A 49 7.50 -5.66 -4.66
CA ALA A 49 8.11 -4.34 -4.84
C ALA A 49 8.88 -3.90 -3.58
N MET A 50 8.35 -4.16 -2.39
CA MET A 50 9.01 -3.86 -1.11
C MET A 50 10.27 -4.73 -0.89
N GLU A 51 10.24 -6.02 -1.24
CA GLU A 51 11.39 -6.93 -1.13
C GLU A 51 12.58 -6.51 -2.00
N ARG A 52 12.33 -5.84 -3.13
CA ARG A 52 13.38 -5.36 -4.04
C ARG A 52 14.16 -4.16 -3.48
N ILE A 53 13.64 -3.48 -2.45
CA ILE A 53 14.26 -2.28 -1.90
C ILE A 53 15.44 -2.67 -0.99
N PRO A 54 16.65 -2.10 -1.21
CA PRO A 54 17.80 -2.43 -0.40
C PRO A 54 17.58 -2.18 1.10
N THR A 55 18.12 -3.08 1.92
CA THR A 55 18.07 -2.94 3.38
C THR A 55 18.81 -1.67 3.82
N GLY A 56 18.12 -0.81 4.57
CA GLY A 56 18.66 0.47 5.05
C GLY A 56 18.12 1.70 4.31
N GLU A 57 17.37 1.52 3.23
CA GLU A 57 16.61 2.60 2.59
C GLU A 57 15.24 2.76 3.27
N ARG A 58 14.74 4.00 3.33
CA ARG A 58 13.41 4.30 3.87
C ARG A 58 12.42 4.43 2.71
N VAL A 59 11.31 3.72 2.82
CA VAL A 59 10.24 3.71 1.82
C VAL A 59 9.05 4.46 2.40
N VAL A 60 8.46 5.34 1.60
CA VAL A 60 7.19 6.00 1.94
C VAL A 60 6.23 5.71 0.80
N ILE A 61 5.15 4.98 1.12
CA ILE A 61 4.09 4.65 0.15
C ILE A 61 2.95 5.65 0.36
N GLY A 62 2.66 6.42 -0.68
CA GLY A 62 1.56 7.39 -0.69
C GLY A 62 0.38 6.84 -1.50
N ALA A 63 -0.29 5.82 -0.98
CA ALA A 63 -1.38 5.13 -1.68
C ALA A 63 -2.71 5.22 -0.92
N ASP A 64 -3.82 5.13 -1.64
CA ASP A 64 -5.15 4.91 -1.04
C ASP A 64 -5.44 3.40 -0.99
N PHE A 65 -5.30 2.84 0.21
CA PHE A 65 -5.53 1.41 0.44
C PHE A 65 -7.02 1.04 0.60
N ASN A 66 -7.94 2.01 0.59
CA ASN A 66 -9.36 1.80 0.95
C ASN A 66 -9.56 1.14 2.33
N GLY A 67 -8.54 1.20 3.19
CA GLY A 67 -8.58 0.69 4.56
C GLY A 67 -9.19 1.70 5.51
N HIS A 68 -10.16 1.27 6.31
CA HIS A 68 -10.63 2.04 7.45
C HIS A 68 -9.64 1.88 8.59
N VAL A 69 -9.17 3.00 9.16
CA VAL A 69 -8.33 3.00 10.37
C VAL A 69 -8.99 2.21 11.52
N GLY A 70 -10.29 2.44 11.71
CA GLY A 70 -11.06 1.84 12.79
C GLY A 70 -10.96 2.60 14.11
N GLU A 71 -12.01 2.54 14.92
CA GLU A 71 -12.04 3.04 16.29
C GLU A 71 -11.07 2.24 17.15
N GLY A 72 -10.22 2.93 17.91
CA GLY A 72 -9.25 2.28 18.78
C GLY A 72 -8.05 1.66 18.07
N ASN A 73 -7.53 2.30 17.00
CA ASN A 73 -6.32 1.95 16.23
C ASN A 73 -5.00 1.96 17.04
N THR A 74 -5.03 1.45 18.28
CA THR A 74 -3.90 1.44 19.20
C THR A 74 -2.89 0.39 18.76
N GLY A 75 -1.65 0.80 18.50
CA GLY A 75 -0.57 -0.07 18.02
C GLY A 75 -0.20 0.14 16.55
N ASP A 76 -1.09 0.72 15.74
CA ASP A 76 -0.92 0.89 14.29
C ASP A 76 -0.99 2.37 13.87
N GLU A 77 -0.89 3.32 14.81
CA GLU A 77 -1.09 4.74 14.55
C GLU A 77 -0.04 5.35 13.62
N GLU A 78 1.17 4.78 13.60
CA GLU A 78 2.25 5.22 12.72
C GLU A 78 2.06 4.73 11.28
N VAL A 79 1.25 3.70 11.07
CA VAL A 79 0.98 3.09 9.75
C VAL A 79 -0.32 3.66 9.17
N MET A 80 -1.43 3.55 9.92
CA MET A 80 -2.78 3.85 9.45
C MET A 80 -3.27 5.25 9.85
N GLY A 81 -2.68 5.83 10.90
CA GLY A 81 -3.09 7.10 11.48
C GLY A 81 -3.84 6.95 12.81
N LYS A 82 -4.01 8.08 13.53
CA LYS A 82 -4.43 8.06 14.94
C LYS A 82 -5.94 7.96 15.17
N PHE A 83 -6.74 8.35 14.18
CA PHE A 83 -8.18 8.54 14.37
C PHE A 83 -8.94 7.76 13.31
N GLY A 84 -9.70 6.77 13.75
CA GLY A 84 -10.70 6.08 12.95
C GLY A 84 -12.06 6.16 13.63
N VAL A 85 -13.11 6.17 12.81
CA VAL A 85 -14.50 6.10 13.26
C VAL A 85 -15.07 4.82 12.66
N LYS A 86 -15.83 4.03 13.45
CA LYS A 86 -16.36 2.69 13.09
C LYS A 86 -15.30 1.60 13.13
N GLU A 87 -15.68 0.36 12.84
CA GLU A 87 -14.75 -0.78 12.84
C GLU A 87 -13.76 -0.75 11.66
N ARG A 88 -12.56 -1.29 11.89
CA ARG A 88 -11.55 -1.55 10.85
C ARG A 88 -12.07 -2.63 9.90
N ASN A 89 -12.16 -2.32 8.61
CA ASN A 89 -12.58 -3.28 7.58
C ASN A 89 -11.43 -4.25 7.23
N PHE A 90 -11.75 -5.27 6.41
CA PHE A 90 -10.76 -6.24 5.95
C PHE A 90 -9.57 -5.58 5.27
N GLU A 91 -9.80 -4.58 4.41
CA GLU A 91 -8.73 -3.83 3.75
C GLU A 91 -7.81 -3.12 4.76
N GLY A 92 -8.37 -2.55 5.83
CA GLY A 92 -7.58 -1.94 6.90
C GLY A 92 -6.78 -2.95 7.74
N GLN A 93 -7.19 -4.22 7.76
CA GLN A 93 -6.42 -5.30 8.40
C GLN A 93 -5.25 -5.76 7.54
N MET A 94 -5.31 -5.59 6.22
CA MET A 94 -4.24 -5.99 5.30
C MET A 94 -3.06 -5.01 5.26
N VAL A 95 -3.23 -3.80 5.79
CA VAL A 95 -2.18 -2.77 5.82
C VAL A 95 -1.23 -2.94 7.02
N VAL A 96 -1.65 -3.66 8.06
CA VAL A 96 -0.94 -3.80 9.35
C VAL A 96 -0.23 -5.15 9.51
#